data_AF-A0AAV3WRP6-F1
#
_entry.id   AF-A0AAV3WRP6-F1
#
_cell.length_a   1.000
_cell.length_b   1.000
_cell.length_c   1.000
_cell.angle_alpha   90.00
_cell.angle_beta   90.00
_cell.angle_gamma   90.00
#
_symmetry.space_group_name_H-M   'P 1'
#
loop_
_entity.id
_entity.type
_entity.pdbx_description
1 polymer ?
#
loop_
_entity_poly.entity_id
_entity_poly.type
_entity_poly.pdbx_seq_one_letter_code
_entity_poly.pdbx_strand_id
1 'polypeptide(L)'
;MKASICYLLSGFLDAFDGHFARMLNQSSKLGAMLDQLIDRITTMCLCATLCHLYAKYMLFFQFAMALDIFSHWMHLQSSAQKGNTSHKNIDLAANPVLRHYYHNKVILFVMCAANELFFCMLYLNYFTPGPIIPLLGIGLWKALCILCAPLALLKMVISMIQLGAAMENYAIMDREERERDAANRKKLG
;
A
#
# COMPACT_ATOMS: atom_id res chain seq x y z
N MET A 1 -5.20 -15.86 -18.60
CA MET A 1 -3.87 -16.45 -18.29
C MET A 1 -2.72 -15.54 -18.71
N LYS A 2 -2.58 -15.16 -20.00
CA LYS A 2 -1.49 -14.26 -20.46
C LYS A 2 -1.39 -12.95 -19.67
N ALA A 3 -2.53 -12.26 -19.45
CA ALA A 3 -2.57 -11.02 -18.67
C ALA A 3 -2.05 -11.19 -17.23
N SER A 4 -2.43 -12.28 -16.56
CA SER A 4 -1.97 -12.57 -15.20
C SER A 4 -0.49 -12.91 -15.13
N ILE A 5 0.08 -13.55 -16.16
CA ILE A 5 1.52 -13.80 -16.26
C ILE A 5 2.27 -12.47 -16.41
N CYS A 6 1.81 -11.58 -17.31
CA CYS A 6 2.40 -10.25 -17.46
C CYS A 6 2.30 -9.43 -16.16
N TYR A 7 1.17 -9.50 -15.46
CA TYR A 7 0.97 -8.84 -14.18
C TYR A 7 1.95 -9.32 -13.11
N LEU A 8 2.05 -10.64 -12.91
CA LEU A 8 2.96 -11.24 -11.93
C LEU A 8 4.41 -10.99 -12.29
N LEU A 9 4.76 -11.04 -13.58
CA LEU A 9 6.12 -10.71 -14.04
C LEU A 9 6.44 -9.23 -13.80
N SER A 10 5.49 -8.33 -14.04
CA SER A 10 5.65 -6.90 -13.76
C SER A 10 5.94 -6.65 -12.28
N GLY A 11 5.12 -7.21 -11.38
CA GLY A 11 5.34 -7.07 -9.93
C GLY A 11 6.61 -7.76 -9.42
N PHE A 12 7.09 -8.81 -10.12
CA PHE A 12 8.40 -9.40 -9.81
C PHE A 12 9.55 -8.50 -10.23
N LEU A 13 9.47 -7.89 -11.42
CA LEU A 13 10.50 -6.98 -11.93
C LEU A 13 10.57 -5.68 -11.13
N ASP A 14 9.43 -5.24 -10.60
CA ASP A 14 9.31 -4.07 -9.72
C ASP A 14 10.29 -4.15 -8.53
N ALA A 15 10.39 -5.29 -7.86
CA ALA A 15 11.31 -5.48 -6.74
C ALA A 15 12.81 -5.24 -7.06
N PHE A 16 13.19 -5.23 -8.34
CA PHE A 16 14.56 -5.01 -8.77
C PHE A 16 14.89 -3.54 -9.08
N ASP A 17 13.89 -2.68 -9.29
CA ASP A 17 14.11 -1.31 -9.78
C ASP A 17 14.96 -0.48 -8.78
N GLY A 18 14.62 -0.54 -7.50
CA GLY A 18 15.30 0.15 -6.41
C GLY A 18 16.60 -0.56 -6.04
N HIS A 19 16.71 -1.87 -6.28
CA HIS A 19 17.97 -2.58 -6.12
C HIS A 19 19.00 -2.08 -7.13
N PHE A 20 18.63 -2.03 -8.41
CA PHE A 20 19.50 -1.51 -9.46
C PHE A 20 19.78 -0.01 -9.30
N ALA A 21 18.79 0.81 -8.94
CA ALA A 21 18.99 2.24 -8.70
C ALA A 21 19.97 2.53 -7.55
N ARG A 22 20.02 1.67 -6.51
CA ARG A 22 21.00 1.76 -5.42
C ARG A 22 22.38 1.28 -5.86
N MET A 23 22.45 0.16 -6.58
CA MET A 23 23.71 -0.40 -7.08
C MET A 23 24.42 0.54 -8.06
N LEU A 24 23.66 1.24 -8.91
CA LEU A 24 24.16 2.19 -9.90
C LEU A 24 24.30 3.62 -9.37
N ASN A 25 23.97 3.87 -8.10
CA ASN A 25 23.98 5.20 -7.47
C ASN A 25 23.11 6.24 -8.23
N GLN A 26 21.99 5.79 -8.81
CA GLN A 26 21.02 6.59 -9.58
C GLN A 26 19.68 6.76 -8.85
N SER A 27 19.67 6.59 -7.52
CA SER A 27 18.47 6.74 -6.71
C SER A 27 17.99 8.20 -6.71
N SER A 28 16.71 8.43 -7.02
CA SER A 28 16.11 9.77 -7.07
C SER A 28 14.78 9.83 -6.31
N LYS A 29 14.43 11.03 -5.81
CA LYS A 29 13.13 11.26 -5.14
C LYS A 29 11.95 11.05 -6.09
N LEU A 30 12.10 11.48 -7.34
CA LEU A 30 11.09 11.29 -8.37
C LEU A 30 10.89 9.80 -8.67
N GLY A 31 11.99 9.03 -8.82
CA GLY A 31 11.93 7.60 -9.04
C GLY A 31 11.19 6.87 -7.92
N ALA A 32 11.55 7.13 -6.66
CA ALA A 32 10.86 6.52 -5.51
C ALA A 32 9.37 6.88 -5.42
N MET A 33 9.00 8.11 -5.78
CA MET A 33 7.59 8.54 -5.82
C MET A 33 6.81 7.86 -6.96
N LEU A 34 7.43 7.76 -8.14
CA LEU A 34 6.82 7.13 -9.31
C LEU A 34 6.64 5.63 -9.11
N ASP A 35 7.66 4.94 -8.59
CA ASP A 35 7.62 3.53 -8.19
C ASP A 35 6.38 3.25 -7.33
N GLN A 36 6.29 3.89 -6.16
CA GLN A 36 5.17 3.73 -5.25
C GLN A 36 3.80 4.05 -5.89
N LEU A 37 3.71 5.08 -6.74
CA LEU A 37 2.44 5.51 -7.36
C LEU A 37 1.98 4.54 -8.46
N ILE A 38 2.88 4.11 -9.34
CA ILE A 38 2.59 3.18 -10.43
C ILE A 38 2.14 1.82 -9.89
N ASP A 39 2.75 1.40 -8.79
CA ASP A 39 2.34 0.25 -8.00
C ASP A 39 0.85 0.30 -7.62
N ARG A 40 0.41 1.43 -7.03
CA ARG A 40 -0.99 1.60 -6.61
C ARG A 40 -1.94 1.68 -7.80
N ILE A 41 -1.54 2.34 -8.88
CA ILE A 41 -2.34 2.40 -10.12
C ILE A 41 -2.53 0.99 -10.70
N THR A 42 -1.50 0.16 -10.66
CA THR A 42 -1.54 -1.22 -11.16
C THR A 42 -2.54 -2.06 -10.37
N THR A 43 -2.48 -2.04 -9.03
CA THR A 43 -3.45 -2.72 -8.17
C THR A 43 -4.87 -2.18 -8.37
N MET A 44 -5.03 -0.86 -8.54
CA MET A 44 -6.32 -0.22 -8.79
C MET A 44 -6.95 -0.70 -10.10
N CYS A 45 -6.18 -0.77 -11.20
CA CYS A 45 -6.66 -1.28 -12.49
C CYS A 45 -7.13 -2.74 -12.39
N LEU A 46 -6.41 -3.57 -11.62
CA LEU A 46 -6.82 -4.95 -11.35
C LEU A 46 -8.13 -4.99 -10.53
N CYS A 47 -8.22 -4.20 -9.46
CA CYS A 47 -9.42 -4.12 -8.63
C CYS A 47 -10.63 -3.59 -9.40
N ALA A 48 -10.46 -2.60 -10.28
CA ALA A 48 -11.51 -2.10 -11.17
C ALA A 48 -12.03 -3.19 -12.12
N THR A 49 -11.13 -4.03 -12.63
CA THR A 49 -11.51 -5.22 -13.41
C THR A 49 -12.30 -6.22 -12.55
N LEU A 50 -11.88 -6.44 -11.30
CA LEU A 50 -12.60 -7.31 -10.36
C LEU A 50 -13.98 -6.78 -9.99
N CYS A 51 -14.18 -5.45 -9.92
CA CYS A 51 -15.52 -4.86 -9.75
C CYS A 51 -16.48 -5.31 -10.86
N HIS A 52 -16.01 -5.39 -12.10
CA HIS A 52 -16.82 -5.83 -13.24
C HIS A 52 -17.11 -7.35 -13.17
N LEU A 53 -16.11 -8.17 -12.86
CA LEU A 53 -16.26 -9.63 -12.81
C LEU A 53 -17.07 -10.10 -11.60
N TYR A 54 -16.93 -9.43 -10.46
CA TYR A 54 -17.56 -9.79 -9.19
C TYR A 54 -18.45 -8.65 -8.68
N ALA A 55 -19.46 -8.26 -9.47
CA ALA A 55 -20.34 -7.12 -9.19
C ALA A 55 -20.97 -7.15 -7.77
N LYS A 56 -21.27 -8.34 -7.23
CA LYS A 56 -21.79 -8.51 -5.86
C LYS A 56 -20.84 -7.96 -4.78
N TYR A 57 -19.52 -7.99 -5.02
CA TYR A 57 -18.49 -7.55 -4.09
C TYR A 57 -17.85 -6.21 -4.52
N MET A 58 -18.48 -5.48 -5.45
CA MET A 58 -17.96 -4.21 -5.98
C MET A 58 -17.61 -3.20 -4.88
N LEU A 59 -18.47 -3.04 -3.87
CA LEU A 59 -18.21 -2.13 -2.75
C LEU A 59 -16.94 -2.48 -1.98
N PHE A 60 -16.62 -3.76 -1.83
CA PHE A 60 -15.40 -4.21 -1.16
C PHE A 60 -14.15 -3.77 -1.94
N PHE A 61 -14.12 -4.01 -3.26
CA PHE A 61 -13.00 -3.59 -4.11
C PHE A 61 -12.87 -2.07 -4.18
N GLN A 62 -13.98 -1.34 -4.29
CA GLN A 62 -13.99 0.12 -4.26
C GLN A 62 -13.43 0.67 -2.95
N PHE A 63 -13.84 0.10 -1.82
CA PHE A 63 -13.32 0.47 -0.51
C PHE A 63 -11.82 0.16 -0.38
N ALA A 64 -11.39 -1.03 -0.79
CA ALA A 64 -9.98 -1.41 -0.77
C ALA A 64 -9.11 -0.46 -1.61
N MET A 65 -9.55 -0.09 -2.83
CA MET A 65 -8.85 0.88 -3.67
C MET A 65 -8.80 2.28 -3.02
N ALA A 66 -9.94 2.77 -2.54
CA ALA A 66 -10.03 4.09 -1.95
C ALA A 66 -9.16 4.20 -0.69
N LEU A 67 -9.19 3.17 0.16
CA LEU A 67 -8.40 3.10 1.37
C LEU A 67 -6.89 3.06 1.06
N ASP A 68 -6.46 2.23 0.10
CA ASP A 68 -5.04 2.09 -0.25
C ASP A 68 -4.46 3.41 -0.80
N ILE A 69 -5.19 4.07 -1.72
CA ILE A 69 -4.76 5.35 -2.28
C ILE A 69 -4.76 6.43 -1.19
N PHE A 70 -5.84 6.53 -0.41
CA PHE A 70 -5.98 7.60 0.57
C PHE A 70 -4.98 7.48 1.72
N SER A 71 -4.74 6.27 2.25
CA SER A 71 -3.78 6.05 3.33
C SER A 71 -2.35 6.39 2.91
N HIS A 72 -1.93 6.02 1.69
CA HIS A 72 -0.61 6.33 1.17
C HIS A 72 -0.47 7.79 0.81
N TRP A 73 -1.51 8.41 0.23
CA TRP A 73 -1.51 9.83 -0.07
C TRP A 73 -1.34 10.68 1.19
N MET A 74 -2.16 10.44 2.22
CA MET A 74 -2.06 11.14 3.50
C MET A 74 -0.70 10.92 4.16
N HIS A 75 -0.18 9.69 4.10
CA HIS A 75 1.14 9.39 4.65
C HIS A 75 2.27 10.13 3.91
N LEU A 76 2.25 10.13 2.59
CA LEU A 76 3.23 10.85 1.76
C LEU A 76 3.19 12.36 2.01
N GLN A 77 1.99 12.95 2.03
CA GLN A 77 1.82 14.39 2.29
C GLN A 77 2.30 14.77 3.69
N SER A 78 1.93 13.98 4.72
CA SER A 78 2.40 14.21 6.09
C SER A 78 3.94 14.12 6.18
N SER A 79 4.57 13.23 5.42
CA SER A 79 6.03 13.05 5.42
C SER A 79 6.75 14.16 4.66
N ALA A 80 6.17 14.63 3.55
CA ALA A 80 6.70 15.74 2.76
C ALA A 80 6.69 17.05 3.55
N GLN A 81 5.59 17.36 4.24
CA GLN A 81 5.47 18.57 5.06
C GLN A 81 6.37 18.53 6.31
N LYS A 82 6.59 17.35 6.90
CA LYS A 82 7.58 17.16 7.99
C LYS A 82 9.01 17.50 7.54
N GLY A 83 9.39 17.14 6.31
CA GLY A 83 10.69 17.51 5.75
C GLY A 83 10.94 19.03 5.70
N ASN A 84 9.87 19.84 5.76
CA ASN A 84 9.92 21.30 5.77
C ASN A 84 9.92 21.90 7.18
N THR A 85 9.62 21.12 8.22
CA THR A 85 9.45 21.57 9.62
C THR A 85 10.42 20.83 10.55
N SER A 86 11.67 21.31 10.62
CA SER A 86 12.81 20.69 11.35
C SER A 86 12.63 20.50 12.88
N HIS A 87 11.54 20.98 13.48
CA HIS A 87 11.40 21.07 14.94
C HIS A 87 10.14 20.38 15.47
N LYS A 88 10.26 19.05 15.59
CA LYS A 88 9.57 18.10 16.51
C LYS A 88 9.21 16.83 15.74
N ASN A 89 10.03 15.79 15.93
CA ASN A 89 9.79 14.46 15.35
C ASN A 89 8.52 13.84 15.94
N ILE A 90 7.38 14.10 15.32
CA ILE A 90 6.18 13.28 15.54
C ILE A 90 6.31 12.10 14.60
N ASP A 91 6.84 11.02 15.12
CA ASP A 91 7.17 9.83 14.34
C ASP A 91 5.89 9.00 14.10
N LEU A 92 5.63 8.56 12.86
CA LEU A 92 4.61 7.52 12.62
C LEU A 92 4.94 6.24 13.39
N ALA A 93 6.20 6.08 13.80
CA ALA A 93 6.65 5.02 14.70
C ALA A 93 6.11 5.13 16.15
N ALA A 94 5.31 6.16 16.48
CA ALA A 94 4.53 6.17 17.72
C ALA A 94 3.54 5.00 17.77
N ASN A 95 3.04 4.53 16.61
CA ASN A 95 2.25 3.32 16.55
C ASN A 95 3.17 2.08 16.44
N PRO A 96 3.21 1.19 17.45
CA PRO A 96 4.09 0.03 17.47
C PRO A 96 3.81 -0.95 16.32
N VAL A 97 2.57 -1.00 15.81
CA VAL A 97 2.17 -1.86 14.69
C VAL A 97 2.80 -1.36 13.38
N LEU A 98 2.69 -0.07 13.08
CA LEU A 98 3.30 0.53 11.89
C LEU A 98 4.82 0.44 11.96
N ARG A 99 5.41 0.66 13.15
CA ARG A 99 6.85 0.50 13.35
C ARG A 99 7.32 -0.91 12.99
N HIS A 100 6.64 -1.94 13.47
CA HIS A 100 7.01 -3.32 13.16
C HIS A 100 6.84 -3.64 11.66
N TYR A 101 5.74 -3.18 11.07
CA TYR A 101 5.44 -3.37 9.65
C TYR A 101 6.50 -2.76 8.73
N TYR A 102 6.91 -1.50 8.97
CA TYR A 102 7.90 -0.83 8.13
C TYR A 102 9.35 -1.20 8.45
N HIS A 103 9.67 -1.56 9.69
CA HIS A 103 11.04 -1.93 10.07
C HIS A 103 11.45 -3.29 9.48
N ASN A 104 10.51 -4.23 9.34
CA ASN A 104 10.79 -5.55 8.79
C ASN A 104 10.46 -5.61 7.29
N LYS A 105 11.48 -5.43 6.46
CA LYS A 105 11.38 -5.50 4.99
C LYS A 105 10.75 -6.81 4.49
N VAL A 106 10.96 -7.92 5.19
CA VAL A 106 10.38 -9.22 4.82
C VAL A 106 8.88 -9.21 5.02
N ILE A 107 8.38 -8.68 6.15
CA ILE A 107 6.94 -8.58 6.42
C ILE A 107 6.28 -7.66 5.39
N LEU A 108 6.87 -6.49 5.14
CA LEU A 108 6.38 -5.55 4.13
C LEU A 108 6.26 -6.21 2.76
N PHE A 109 7.34 -6.87 2.29
CA PHE A 109 7.35 -7.55 1.00
C PHE A 109 6.32 -8.68 0.94
N VAL A 110 6.26 -9.56 1.95
CA VAL A 110 5.33 -10.69 2.00
C VAL A 110 3.88 -10.21 2.00
N MET A 111 3.56 -9.16 2.76
CA MET A 111 2.20 -8.62 2.82
C MET A 111 1.80 -7.93 1.51
N CYS A 112 2.71 -7.19 0.88
CA CYS A 112 2.46 -6.62 -0.46
C CYS A 112 2.29 -7.72 -1.50
N ALA A 113 3.21 -8.68 -1.58
CA ALA A 113 3.14 -9.79 -2.52
C ALA A 113 1.87 -10.63 -2.30
N ALA A 114 1.49 -10.92 -1.06
CA ALA A 114 0.27 -11.67 -0.77
C ALA A 114 -1.00 -10.89 -1.17
N ASN A 115 -1.02 -9.57 -1.01
CA ASN A 115 -2.13 -8.73 -1.46
C ASN A 115 -2.27 -8.74 -2.99
N GLU A 116 -1.17 -8.54 -3.70
CA GLU A 116 -1.16 -8.60 -5.17
C GLU A 116 -1.55 -9.98 -5.67
N LEU A 117 -1.03 -11.03 -5.03
CA LEU A 117 -1.35 -12.40 -5.36
C LEU A 117 -2.82 -12.70 -5.08
N PHE A 118 -3.40 -12.20 -3.99
CA PHE A 118 -4.82 -12.37 -3.67
C PHE A 118 -5.73 -11.83 -4.78
N PHE A 119 -5.55 -10.58 -5.20
CA PHE A 119 -6.36 -9.99 -6.27
C PHE A 119 -6.12 -10.67 -7.62
N CYS A 120 -4.87 -11.04 -7.92
CA CYS A 120 -4.54 -11.77 -9.14
C CYS A 120 -5.17 -13.17 -9.18
N MET A 121 -5.17 -13.89 -8.06
CA MET A 121 -5.81 -15.20 -7.94
C MET A 121 -7.33 -15.10 -8.01
N LEU A 122 -7.96 -14.07 -7.44
CA LEU A 122 -9.39 -13.81 -7.62
C LEU A 122 -9.74 -13.62 -9.10
N TYR A 123 -8.92 -12.88 -9.84
CA TYR A 123 -9.09 -12.69 -11.28
C TYR A 123 -8.97 -14.03 -12.03
N LEU A 124 -7.94 -14.83 -11.76
CA LEU A 124 -7.76 -16.14 -12.41
C LEU A 124 -8.90 -17.11 -12.09
N ASN A 125 -9.33 -17.16 -10.83
CA ASN A 125 -10.37 -18.05 -10.34
C ASN A 125 -11.74 -17.78 -10.98
N TYR A 126 -11.98 -16.56 -11.48
CA TYR A 126 -13.18 -16.25 -12.25
C TYR A 126 -13.25 -17.06 -13.56
N PHE A 127 -12.11 -17.28 -14.22
CA PHE A 127 -12.05 -17.97 -15.53
C PHE A 127 -11.79 -19.46 -15.40
N THR A 128 -10.97 -19.89 -14.45
CA THR A 128 -10.63 -21.29 -14.25
C THR A 128 -10.22 -21.52 -12.80
N PRO A 129 -10.59 -22.64 -12.17
CA PRO A 129 -10.11 -22.99 -10.83
C PRO A 129 -8.61 -23.36 -10.80
N GLY A 130 -8.00 -23.57 -11.98
CA GLY A 130 -6.61 -24.02 -12.09
C GLY A 130 -6.45 -25.53 -11.92
N PRO A 131 -5.20 -26.04 -11.96
CA PRO A 131 -4.93 -27.45 -11.74
C PRO A 131 -5.43 -27.88 -10.37
N ILE A 132 -6.10 -29.03 -10.30
CA ILE A 132 -6.64 -29.57 -9.05
C ILE A 132 -5.46 -30.09 -8.22
N ILE A 133 -5.38 -29.67 -6.96
CA ILE A 133 -4.41 -30.21 -6.00
C ILE A 133 -4.94 -31.57 -5.55
N PRO A 134 -4.28 -32.70 -5.88
CA PRO A 134 -4.80 -34.04 -5.59
C PRO A 134 -5.05 -34.29 -4.09
N LEU A 135 -4.28 -33.63 -3.23
CA LEU A 135 -4.35 -33.77 -1.77
C LEU A 135 -5.58 -33.10 -1.14
N LEU A 136 -6.08 -32.01 -1.73
CA LEU A 136 -7.13 -31.17 -1.14
C LEU A 136 -8.42 -31.12 -1.96
N GLY A 137 -8.42 -31.65 -3.19
CA GLY A 137 -9.58 -31.62 -4.09
C GLY A 137 -10.01 -30.22 -4.54
N ILE A 138 -9.19 -29.19 -4.27
CA ILE A 138 -9.45 -27.80 -4.65
C ILE A 138 -8.50 -27.36 -5.77
N GLY A 139 -8.96 -26.43 -6.61
CA GLY A 139 -8.13 -25.80 -7.63
C GLY A 139 -7.02 -24.95 -7.02
N LEU A 140 -5.81 -25.00 -7.61
CA LEU A 140 -4.62 -24.29 -7.14
C LEU A 140 -4.86 -22.79 -6.92
N TRP A 141 -5.56 -22.11 -7.83
CA TRP A 141 -5.81 -20.67 -7.71
C TRP A 141 -6.71 -20.35 -6.52
N LYS A 142 -7.70 -21.21 -6.26
CA LYS A 142 -8.57 -21.09 -5.09
C LYS A 142 -7.80 -21.34 -3.79
N ALA A 143 -6.91 -22.32 -3.77
CA ALA A 143 -6.06 -22.61 -2.60
C ALA A 143 -5.16 -21.42 -2.26
N LEU A 144 -4.45 -20.88 -3.26
CA LEU A 144 -3.61 -19.69 -3.10
C LEU A 144 -4.42 -18.46 -2.69
N CYS A 145 -5.62 -18.27 -3.26
CA CYS A 145 -6.51 -17.19 -2.87
C CYS A 145 -6.89 -17.28 -1.37
N ILE A 146 -7.22 -18.47 -0.86
CA ILE A 146 -7.58 -18.68 0.55
C ILE A 146 -6.36 -18.43 1.46
N LEU A 147 -5.18 -18.87 1.04
CA LEU A 147 -3.93 -18.65 1.78
C LEU A 147 -3.56 -17.15 1.87
N CYS A 148 -3.73 -16.41 0.78
CA CYS A 148 -3.39 -14.99 0.71
C CYS A 148 -4.46 -14.06 1.30
N ALA A 149 -5.72 -14.50 1.35
CA ALA A 149 -6.83 -13.72 1.90
C ALA A 149 -6.58 -13.13 3.31
N PRO A 150 -6.12 -13.89 4.33
CA PRO A 150 -5.86 -13.33 5.65
C PRO A 150 -4.75 -12.27 5.63
N LEU A 151 -3.73 -12.44 4.81
CA LEU A 151 -2.62 -11.47 4.66
C LEU A 151 -3.09 -10.20 3.96
N ALA A 152 -3.94 -10.32 2.93
CA ALA A 152 -4.55 -9.18 2.24
C ALA A 152 -5.46 -8.38 3.17
N LEU A 153 -6.29 -9.06 3.97
CA LEU A 153 -7.13 -8.40 4.98
C LEU A 153 -6.30 -7.72 6.06
N LEU A 154 -5.24 -8.38 6.54
CA LEU A 154 -4.32 -7.78 7.50
C LEU A 154 -3.65 -6.53 6.92
N LYS A 155 -3.22 -6.56 5.65
CA LYS A 155 -2.68 -5.39 4.96
C LYS A 155 -3.71 -4.26 4.90
N MET A 156 -4.96 -4.56 4.57
CA MET A 156 -6.04 -3.58 4.56
C MET A 156 -6.23 -2.93 5.95
N VAL A 157 -6.17 -3.72 7.03
CA VAL A 157 -6.21 -3.19 8.40
C VAL A 157 -5.02 -2.27 8.69
N ILE A 158 -3.81 -2.66 8.29
CA ILE A 158 -2.62 -1.82 8.43
C ILE A 158 -2.79 -0.50 7.67
N SER A 159 -3.35 -0.52 6.45
CA SER A 159 -3.65 0.70 5.69
C SER A 159 -4.63 1.62 6.43
N MET A 160 -5.63 1.09 7.15
CA MET A 160 -6.50 1.91 8.00
C MET A 160 -5.74 2.54 9.17
N ILE A 161 -4.88 1.77 9.83
CA ILE A 161 -4.05 2.26 10.95
C ILE A 161 -3.10 3.36 10.46
N GLN A 162 -2.48 3.14 9.29
CA GLN A 162 -1.60 4.11 8.63
C GLN A 162 -2.33 5.41 8.32
N LEU A 163 -3.56 5.32 7.79
CA LEU A 163 -4.39 6.49 7.53
C LEU A 163 -4.69 7.26 8.83
N GLY A 164 -5.10 6.57 9.89
CA GLY A 164 -5.34 7.19 11.20
C GLY A 164 -4.11 7.93 11.74
N ALA A 165 -2.96 7.26 11.74
CA ALA A 165 -1.70 7.85 12.18
C ALA A 165 -1.26 9.04 11.31
N ALA A 166 -1.48 8.98 10.00
CA ALA A 166 -1.18 10.08 9.09
C ALA A 166 -2.07 11.31 9.35
N MET A 167 -3.37 11.10 9.57
CA MET A 167 -4.32 12.19 9.90
C MET A 167 -4.00 12.83 11.25
N GLU A 168 -3.69 12.03 12.27
CA GLU A 168 -3.29 12.54 13.59
C GLU A 168 -2.03 13.41 13.49
N ASN A 169 -1.02 12.94 12.76
CA ASN A 169 0.19 13.72 12.52
C ASN A 169 -0.10 15.05 11.84
N TYR A 170 -0.96 15.04 10.82
CA TYR A 170 -1.36 16.27 10.13
C TYR A 170 -2.08 17.24 11.07
N ALA A 171 -2.99 16.73 11.91
CA ALA A 171 -3.70 17.54 12.88
C ALA A 171 -2.78 18.15 13.95
N ILE A 172 -1.70 17.46 14.34
CA ILE A 172 -0.71 18.03 15.26
C ILE A 172 0.09 19.13 14.56
N MET A 173 0.50 18.92 13.31
CA MET A 173 1.21 19.93 12.52
C MET A 173 0.37 21.22 12.39
N ASP A 174 -0.92 21.10 12.10
CA ASP A 174 -1.86 22.23 12.07
C ASP A 174 -1.91 23.00 13.40
N ARG A 175 -1.88 22.28 14.54
CA ARG A 175 -1.88 22.93 15.86
C ARG A 175 -0.58 23.68 16.11
N GLU A 176 0.55 23.07 15.79
CA GLU A 176 1.86 23.71 15.96
C GLU A 176 2.04 24.94 15.06
N GLU A 177 1.52 24.91 13.84
CA GLU A 177 1.55 26.06 12.93
C GLU A 177 0.71 27.23 13.48
N ARG A 178 -0.50 26.95 13.99
CA ARG A 178 -1.35 27.97 14.64
C ARG A 178 -0.69 28.58 15.88
N GLU A 179 0.00 27.78 16.69
CA GLU A 179 0.74 28.27 17.86
C GLU A 179 1.89 29.19 17.46
N ARG A 180 2.65 28.82 16.42
CA ARG A 180 3.73 29.65 15.87
C ARG A 180 3.19 30.98 15.34
N ASP A 181 2.10 30.94 14.58
CA ASP A 181 1.46 32.15 14.06
C ASP A 181 0.91 33.06 15.16
N ALA A 182 0.33 32.49 16.22
CA ALA A 182 -0.13 33.25 17.37
C ALA A 182 1.04 33.89 18.13
N ALA A 183 2.15 33.17 18.29
CA ALA A 183 3.37 33.69 18.92
C ALA A 183 4.02 34.81 18.09
N ASN A 184 4.03 34.66 16.76
CA ASN A 184 4.56 35.68 15.84
C ASN A 184 3.70 36.95 15.86
N ARG A 185 2.37 36.83 15.88
CA ARG A 185 1.45 37.97 16.03
C ARG A 185 1.68 38.75 17.33
N LYS A 186 1.91 38.05 18.44
CA LYS A 186 2.23 38.68 19.75
C LYS A 186 3.58 39.40 19.78
N LYS A 187 4.51 39.10 18.87
CA LYS A 187 5.81 39.80 18.78
C LYS A 187 5.75 41.08 17.94
N LEU A 188 4.70 41.25 17.13
CA LEU A 188 4.56 42.34 16.16
C LEU A 188 3.62 43.46 16.64
N GLY A 189 2.85 43.24 17.71
CA GLY A 189 2.01 44.24 18.36
C GLY A 189 2.52 44.56 19.74
#